data_AF-A0A4Q3Y778-F1
#
_entry.id   AF-A0A4Q3Y778-F1
#
_cell.length_a   1.000
_cell.length_b   1.000
_cell.length_c   1.000
_cell.angle_alpha   90.00
_cell.angle_beta   90.00
_cell.angle_gamma   90.00
#
_symmetry.space_group_name_H-M   'P 1'
#
loop_
_entity.id
_entity.type
_entity.pdbx_description
1 polymer ?
#
loop_
_entity_poly.entity_id
_entity_poly.type
_entity_poly.pdbx_seq_one_letter_code
_entity_poly.pdbx_strand_id
1 'polypeptide(L)'
;MAKRGTKGQDAAQPKGSDEGVTIEAEAAESAVPEPEILPEPEDEVAQHDEPQPEADAEPSIEDTTPVDPEPTAERQDARPSLVLPMAISILVGAGLGYGLAYFQFGPVEQRLEATIAQQAARIDSLDAGLAALAEAQANLDIDGALAGVEAGAAARVAEVRSELDALRAQVTELERQPNADGTLSPTALAAYEADIAALRDEIAAQEQRMQALVADAAAQLEETREQAEQIEQTAAGAANAAAARAALAQIRAAVESGAPFDSALPDLRAAIGDIPPALTRAAPDGVPTLDDLQAAFPDAARQALSVARAEGVAGEDEGGIGSFLREQFNVRSVEPRDGESADAILSRAEAALRGGRLTDALAEVAALPEVARAELSEWTGMATARADVVSALEALTLSQD
;
A
#
# COMPACT_ATOMS: atom_id res chain seq x y z
N MET A 1 14.66 -64.60 -33.47
CA MET A 1 13.20 -64.52 -33.79
C MET A 1 12.95 -63.06 -34.20
N ALA A 2 12.38 -62.68 -35.34
CA ALA A 2 11.20 -63.16 -36.10
C ALA A 2 9.88 -62.84 -35.36
N LYS A 3 8.84 -62.18 -35.95
CA LYS A 3 8.68 -61.73 -37.36
C LYS A 3 7.51 -60.70 -37.55
N ARG A 4 7.77 -59.58 -38.26
CA ARG A 4 6.94 -58.78 -39.23
C ARG A 4 5.44 -58.42 -38.99
N GLY A 5 5.00 -57.29 -39.57
CA GLY A 5 3.60 -57.04 -39.94
C GLY A 5 3.14 -55.58 -40.17
N THR A 6 3.91 -54.63 -40.71
CA THR A 6 4.03 -54.29 -42.16
C THR A 6 2.74 -54.19 -43.02
N LYS A 7 2.18 -52.97 -43.18
CA LYS A 7 1.67 -52.37 -44.46
C LYS A 7 1.18 -50.92 -44.23
N GLY A 8 1.33 -49.92 -45.12
CA GLY A 8 2.25 -49.77 -46.25
C GLY A 8 1.70 -48.99 -47.46
N GLN A 9 2.37 -47.87 -47.83
CA GLN A 9 2.40 -47.21 -49.18
C GLN A 9 1.10 -46.50 -49.67
N ASP A 10 1.07 -45.53 -50.61
CA ASP A 10 2.05 -44.80 -51.49
C ASP A 10 1.36 -43.50 -52.03
N ALA A 11 1.90 -42.58 -52.86
CA ALA A 11 3.23 -41.97 -53.07
C ALA A 11 3.15 -40.93 -54.26
N ALA A 12 4.16 -40.04 -54.41
CA ALA A 12 4.36 -39.05 -55.51
C ALA A 12 3.31 -37.90 -55.63
N GLN A 13 3.57 -36.58 -55.73
CA GLN A 13 4.67 -35.71 -56.24
C GLN A 13 4.68 -35.52 -57.80
N PRO A 14 5.23 -34.43 -58.39
CA PRO A 14 4.58 -33.10 -58.54
C PRO A 14 4.61 -32.48 -59.98
N LYS A 15 3.89 -31.36 -60.19
CA LYS A 15 4.04 -30.26 -61.21
C LYS A 15 2.86 -29.26 -61.05
N GLY A 16 2.81 -28.04 -61.62
CA GLY A 16 3.71 -27.31 -62.53
C GLY A 16 2.92 -26.59 -63.65
N SER A 17 3.29 -25.34 -64.01
CA SER A 17 2.54 -24.37 -64.85
C SER A 17 1.30 -23.74 -64.16
N ASP A 18 0.97 -22.45 -64.22
CA ASP A 18 1.17 -21.33 -65.18
C ASP A 18 -0.07 -21.07 -66.07
N GLU A 19 -0.84 -20.04 -65.71
CA GLU A 19 -1.73 -19.26 -66.59
C GLU A 19 -2.13 -17.96 -65.87
N GLY A 20 -2.38 -16.87 -66.60
CA GLY A 20 -2.75 -15.57 -66.01
C GLY A 20 -3.66 -14.75 -66.91
N VAL A 21 -4.50 -13.91 -66.31
CA VAL A 21 -5.41 -12.98 -67.01
C VAL A 21 -5.44 -11.64 -66.30
N THR A 22 -5.29 -10.55 -67.06
CA THR A 22 -5.46 -9.16 -66.63
C THR A 22 -6.52 -8.51 -67.53
N ILE A 23 -7.53 -7.84 -66.96
CA ILE A 23 -8.43 -6.95 -67.71
C ILE A 23 -8.73 -5.71 -66.84
N GLU A 24 -8.79 -4.54 -67.49
CA GLU A 24 -9.13 -3.20 -66.98
C GLU A 24 -10.60 -3.11 -66.50
N ALA A 25 -10.96 -2.46 -65.39
CA ALA A 25 -10.93 -1.03 -65.07
C ALA A 25 -12.03 -0.19 -65.76
N GLU A 26 -12.89 0.45 -64.95
CA GLU A 26 -13.77 1.58 -65.32
C GLU A 26 -13.93 2.48 -64.09
N ALA A 27 -14.26 3.77 -64.27
CA ALA A 27 -14.22 4.78 -63.19
C ALA A 27 -15.31 5.85 -63.33
N ALA A 28 -15.78 6.36 -62.19
CA ALA A 28 -16.55 7.61 -62.05
C ALA A 28 -16.56 8.07 -60.57
N GLU A 29 -16.91 9.30 -60.22
CA GLU A 29 -16.43 10.63 -60.66
C GLU A 29 -16.91 11.65 -59.60
N SER A 30 -16.14 12.74 -59.41
CA SER A 30 -16.44 14.03 -58.74
C SER A 30 -17.78 14.26 -57.99
N ALA A 31 -17.70 14.81 -56.77
CA ALA A 31 -18.06 16.21 -56.52
C ALA A 31 -17.75 16.68 -55.07
N VAL A 32 -17.46 17.99 -54.92
CA VAL A 32 -17.41 18.75 -53.65
C VAL A 32 -18.14 20.07 -53.89
N PRO A 33 -19.00 20.53 -52.96
CA PRO A 33 -19.01 21.96 -52.64
C PRO A 33 -19.31 22.33 -51.17
N GLU A 34 -18.64 23.40 -50.74
CA GLU A 34 -19.04 24.41 -49.73
C GLU A 34 -19.21 25.75 -50.52
N PRO A 35 -19.65 26.90 -49.96
CA PRO A 35 -20.31 27.21 -48.67
C PRO A 35 -21.57 28.13 -48.85
N GLU A 36 -22.12 28.72 -47.76
CA GLU A 36 -22.69 30.10 -47.60
C GLU A 36 -23.52 30.18 -46.27
N ILE A 37 -23.20 31.01 -45.26
CA ILE A 37 -23.39 32.48 -45.02
C ILE A 37 -24.66 32.85 -44.19
N LEU A 38 -24.53 33.85 -43.30
CA LEU A 38 -25.47 34.32 -42.25
C LEU A 38 -26.71 35.10 -42.78
N PRO A 39 -27.70 35.39 -41.89
CA PRO A 39 -27.82 36.78 -41.39
C PRO A 39 -28.26 36.98 -39.91
N GLU A 40 -27.68 38.00 -39.26
CA GLU A 40 -28.27 38.88 -38.20
C GLU A 40 -29.20 39.95 -38.86
N PRO A 41 -30.07 40.78 -38.19
CA PRO A 41 -29.91 41.54 -36.93
C PRO A 41 -31.16 41.45 -35.99
N GLU A 42 -31.60 42.33 -35.07
CA GLU A 42 -31.46 43.78 -34.77
C GLU A 42 -31.46 44.10 -33.24
N ASP A 43 -31.07 45.33 -32.86
CA ASP A 43 -30.93 45.86 -31.49
C ASP A 43 -32.25 46.21 -30.76
N GLU A 44 -32.20 46.34 -29.41
CA GLU A 44 -32.95 47.38 -28.68
C GLU A 44 -32.13 47.93 -27.48
N VAL A 45 -32.33 49.21 -27.11
CA VAL A 45 -31.41 49.97 -26.23
C VAL A 45 -32.08 50.84 -25.15
N ALA A 46 -31.69 50.65 -23.88
CA ALA A 46 -31.85 51.60 -22.76
C ALA A 46 -30.74 51.30 -21.71
N GLN A 47 -29.81 52.18 -21.31
CA GLN A 47 -29.80 53.59 -20.87
C GLN A 47 -29.99 53.81 -19.35
N HIS A 48 -28.88 54.13 -18.66
CA HIS A 48 -28.75 54.79 -17.34
C HIS A 48 -29.33 54.02 -16.11
N ASP A 49 -28.90 54.23 -14.86
CA ASP A 49 -28.03 55.28 -14.30
C ASP A 49 -27.21 54.80 -13.07
N GLU A 50 -26.14 55.53 -12.73
CA GLU A 50 -25.43 55.53 -11.42
C GLU A 50 -25.25 57.02 -11.01
N PRO A 51 -25.04 57.42 -9.72
CA PRO A 51 -24.59 56.66 -8.56
C PRO A 51 -25.70 56.68 -7.45
N GLN A 52 -25.54 56.83 -6.12
CA GLN A 52 -24.44 57.12 -5.16
C GLN A 52 -24.87 56.62 -3.75
N PRO A 53 -23.97 56.44 -2.74
CA PRO A 53 -24.36 55.97 -1.41
C PRO A 53 -24.59 57.13 -0.42
N GLU A 54 -25.20 56.81 0.74
CA GLU A 54 -25.22 57.64 1.95
C GLU A 54 -24.70 56.85 3.15
N ALA A 55 -24.06 57.55 4.10
CA ALA A 55 -23.54 57.00 5.35
C ALA A 55 -23.58 58.07 6.44
N ASP A 56 -24.13 57.71 7.61
CA ASP A 56 -23.97 58.32 8.94
C ASP A 56 -25.04 57.72 9.89
N ALA A 57 -25.02 57.87 11.22
CA ALA A 57 -23.92 57.87 12.18
C ALA A 57 -24.50 57.91 13.61
N GLU A 58 -24.35 56.79 14.34
CA GLU A 58 -24.13 56.77 15.81
C GLU A 58 -25.19 57.44 16.76
N PRO A 59 -24.99 57.52 18.10
CA PRO A 59 -26.11 57.23 19.03
C PRO A 59 -26.60 58.41 19.88
N SER A 60 -27.61 58.14 20.71
CA SER A 60 -28.05 59.00 21.82
C SER A 60 -27.74 58.37 23.18
N ILE A 61 -27.47 59.19 24.20
CA ILE A 61 -26.90 58.78 25.50
C ILE A 61 -27.60 59.52 26.66
N GLU A 62 -28.08 58.77 27.65
CA GLU A 62 -28.29 59.18 29.06
C GLU A 62 -27.84 57.95 29.88
N ASP A 63 -26.74 57.89 30.62
CA ASP A 63 -26.07 58.80 31.57
C ASP A 63 -26.80 59.00 32.91
N THR A 64 -26.29 58.36 33.96
CA THR A 64 -26.20 58.93 35.31
C THR A 64 -25.23 58.13 36.19
N THR A 65 -24.22 58.81 36.73
CA THR A 65 -23.31 58.36 37.81
C THR A 65 -23.47 59.31 39.02
N PRO A 66 -22.71 59.24 40.14
CA PRO A 66 -21.75 58.24 40.63
C PRO A 66 -22.02 57.81 42.12
N VAL A 67 -21.09 57.05 42.74
CA VAL A 67 -20.42 57.33 44.05
C VAL A 67 -19.69 56.08 44.60
N ASP A 68 -18.51 56.31 45.21
CA ASP A 68 -17.53 55.37 45.81
C ASP A 68 -17.43 55.70 47.35
N PRO A 69 -16.79 54.93 48.30
CA PRO A 69 -15.74 53.90 48.12
C PRO A 69 -15.73 52.66 49.09
N GLU A 70 -14.66 51.86 48.95
CA GLU A 70 -13.95 50.87 49.82
C GLU A 70 -14.08 50.91 51.39
N PRO A 71 -13.50 49.96 52.20
CA PRO A 71 -12.92 48.60 51.92
C PRO A 71 -13.18 47.48 52.99
N THR A 72 -12.55 46.29 52.82
CA THR A 72 -11.96 45.39 53.87
C THR A 72 -12.64 44.05 54.26
N ALA A 73 -11.80 43.01 54.47
CA ALA A 73 -12.02 41.67 55.09
C ALA A 73 -12.82 40.62 54.24
N GLU A 74 -12.62 39.29 54.40
CA GLU A 74 -11.82 38.51 55.37
C GLU A 74 -11.17 37.25 54.72
N ARG A 75 -10.48 36.38 55.49
CA ARG A 75 -9.81 35.15 55.02
C ARG A 75 -10.55 33.88 55.49
N GLN A 76 -10.60 32.81 54.67
CA GLN A 76 -9.88 31.53 54.90
C GLN A 76 -10.38 30.32 54.07
N ASP A 77 -9.41 29.56 53.56
CA ASP A 77 -9.32 28.10 53.41
C ASP A 77 -10.55 27.22 53.06
N ALA A 78 -10.58 26.74 51.80
CA ALA A 78 -10.95 25.35 51.46
C ALA A 78 -10.30 24.89 50.13
N ARG A 79 -10.05 23.59 49.99
CA ARG A 79 -9.60 22.86 48.77
C ARG A 79 -10.52 21.62 48.58
N PRO A 80 -10.46 20.87 47.47
CA PRO A 80 -10.44 21.26 46.05
C PRO A 80 -11.37 20.37 45.16
N SER A 81 -11.91 20.88 44.04
CA SER A 81 -12.36 20.00 42.93
C SER A 81 -12.63 20.69 41.59
N LEU A 82 -11.84 20.31 40.59
CA LEU A 82 -12.15 20.14 39.15
C LEU A 82 -13.62 20.36 38.68
N VAL A 83 -13.87 21.40 37.88
CA VAL A 83 -14.70 21.36 36.65
C VAL A 83 -14.44 22.57 35.74
N LEU A 84 -14.27 22.31 34.44
CA LEU A 84 -14.46 23.16 33.23
C LEU A 84 -13.98 24.64 33.26
N PRO A 85 -13.17 25.05 32.26
CA PRO A 85 -13.79 25.58 31.03
C PRO A 85 -13.13 25.07 29.73
N MET A 86 -13.85 24.22 28.99
CA MET A 86 -13.62 24.01 27.54
C MET A 86 -14.88 24.42 26.79
N ALA A 87 -14.79 25.49 26.01
CA ALA A 87 -15.84 25.97 25.10
C ALA A 87 -15.33 26.94 24.03
N ILE A 88 -14.30 27.76 24.33
CA ILE A 88 -13.87 28.89 23.49
C ILE A 88 -12.61 28.58 22.64
N SER A 89 -11.85 27.54 22.97
CA SER A 89 -10.57 27.21 22.30
C SER A 89 -10.69 26.68 20.87
N ILE A 90 -11.84 26.12 20.47
CA ILE A 90 -11.96 25.36 19.21
C ILE A 90 -12.00 26.29 17.97
N LEU A 91 -12.73 27.40 18.02
CA LEU A 91 -12.89 28.29 16.85
C LEU A 91 -11.64 29.13 16.54
N VAL A 92 -10.82 29.46 17.54
CA VAL A 92 -9.51 30.11 17.31
C VAL A 92 -8.46 29.09 16.86
N GLY A 93 -8.53 27.85 17.36
CA GLY A 93 -7.61 26.77 17.00
C GLY A 93 -7.68 26.34 15.53
N ALA A 94 -8.88 26.24 14.95
CA ALA A 94 -9.04 25.81 13.55
C ALA A 94 -8.48 26.83 12.53
N GLY A 95 -8.86 28.11 12.65
CA GLY A 95 -8.44 29.16 11.72
C GLY A 95 -6.95 29.46 11.77
N LEU A 96 -6.39 29.63 12.98
CA LEU A 96 -4.95 29.84 13.13
C LEU A 96 -4.14 28.57 12.90
N GLY A 97 -4.69 27.39 13.21
CA GLY A 97 -4.05 26.11 12.93
C GLY A 97 -3.81 25.88 11.44
N TYR A 98 -4.83 26.10 10.60
CA TYR A 98 -4.68 25.98 9.14
C TYR A 98 -3.74 27.05 8.56
N GLY A 99 -3.90 28.32 8.98
CA GLY A 99 -3.04 29.42 8.52
C GLY A 99 -1.56 29.25 8.89
N LEU A 100 -1.27 28.83 10.13
CA LEU A 100 0.10 28.55 10.56
C LEU A 100 0.65 27.29 9.90
N ALA A 101 -0.14 26.23 9.74
CA ALA A 101 0.32 25.02 9.03
C ALA A 101 0.68 25.32 7.56
N TYR A 102 -0.10 26.14 6.87
CA TYR A 102 0.17 26.54 5.49
C TYR A 102 1.47 27.37 5.38
N PHE A 103 1.68 28.36 6.25
CA PHE A 103 2.89 29.19 6.26
C PHE A 103 4.15 28.47 6.82
N GLN A 104 3.99 27.43 7.64
CA GLN A 104 5.09 26.70 8.28
C GLN A 104 5.49 25.42 7.51
N PHE A 105 4.56 24.79 6.78
CA PHE A 105 4.73 23.46 6.17
C PHE A 105 4.16 23.30 4.74
N GLY A 106 3.70 24.38 4.09
CA GLY A 106 3.34 24.39 2.66
C GLY A 106 2.05 23.64 2.27
N PRO A 107 1.68 23.66 0.98
CA PRO A 107 0.51 22.95 0.44
C PRO A 107 0.65 21.42 0.53
N VAL A 108 -0.47 20.70 0.42
CA VAL A 108 -0.53 19.25 0.64
C VAL A 108 0.23 18.48 -0.43
N GLU A 109 0.09 18.85 -1.72
CA GLU A 109 0.87 18.30 -2.85
C GLU A 109 2.36 18.27 -2.54
N GLN A 110 2.95 19.39 -2.10
CA GLN A 110 4.39 19.46 -1.82
C GLN A 110 4.81 18.56 -0.65
N ARG A 111 3.91 18.29 0.31
CA ARG A 111 4.18 17.30 1.37
C ARG A 111 4.00 15.86 0.89
N LEU A 112 3.06 15.58 -0.01
CA LEU A 112 2.91 14.26 -0.63
C LEU A 112 4.11 13.95 -1.54
N GLU A 113 4.49 14.90 -2.40
CA GLU A 113 5.66 14.84 -3.28
C GLU A 113 6.96 14.69 -2.48
N ALA A 114 7.16 15.47 -1.42
CA ALA A 114 8.30 15.31 -0.52
C ALA A 114 8.30 13.96 0.23
N THR A 115 7.13 13.42 0.58
CA THR A 115 7.01 12.10 1.22
C THR A 115 7.35 10.98 0.23
N ILE A 116 6.88 11.06 -1.01
CA ILE A 116 7.22 10.13 -2.10
C ILE A 116 8.71 10.19 -2.41
N ALA A 117 9.29 11.39 -2.52
CA ALA A 117 10.73 11.57 -2.73
C ALA A 117 11.57 11.03 -1.56
N GLN A 118 11.11 11.19 -0.31
CA GLN A 118 11.75 10.62 0.87
C GLN A 118 11.64 9.09 0.91
N GLN A 119 10.53 8.52 0.45
CA GLN A 119 10.34 7.07 0.33
C GLN A 119 11.22 6.50 -0.78
N ALA A 120 11.27 7.12 -1.96
CA ALA A 120 12.15 6.75 -3.06
C ALA A 120 13.62 6.76 -2.63
N ALA A 121 14.11 7.86 -2.05
CA ALA A 121 15.49 7.95 -1.53
C ALA A 121 15.79 6.92 -0.42
N ARG A 122 14.77 6.44 0.31
CA ARG A 122 14.91 5.37 1.30
C ARG A 122 14.94 3.97 0.65
N ILE A 123 14.24 3.77 -0.46
CA ILE A 123 14.33 2.55 -1.28
C ILE A 123 15.70 2.50 -1.96
N ASP A 124 16.14 3.58 -2.61
CA ASP A 124 17.50 3.72 -3.18
C ASP A 124 18.59 3.39 -2.13
N SER A 125 18.40 3.88 -0.89
CA SER A 125 19.30 3.61 0.23
C SER A 125 19.25 2.15 0.73
N LEU A 126 18.14 1.43 0.54
CA LEU A 126 18.02 0.01 0.88
C LEU A 126 18.59 -0.86 -0.23
N ASP A 127 18.32 -0.55 -1.50
CA ASP A 127 18.88 -1.24 -2.65
C ASP A 127 20.40 -1.08 -2.74
N ALA A 128 20.92 0.14 -2.48
CA ALA A 128 22.36 0.35 -2.33
C ALA A 128 22.95 -0.41 -1.12
N GLY A 129 22.18 -0.55 -0.03
CA GLY A 129 22.57 -1.35 1.13
C GLY A 129 22.62 -2.85 0.83
N LEU A 130 21.63 -3.38 0.12
CA LEU A 130 21.55 -4.77 -0.34
C LEU A 130 22.62 -5.09 -1.38
N ALA A 131 22.87 -4.18 -2.33
CA ALA A 131 23.96 -4.30 -3.30
C ALA A 131 25.32 -4.32 -2.60
N ALA A 132 25.56 -3.44 -1.62
CA ALA A 132 26.79 -3.44 -0.82
C ALA A 132 26.93 -4.71 0.06
N LEU A 133 25.82 -5.28 0.56
CA LEU A 133 25.83 -6.53 1.30
C LEU A 133 26.15 -7.72 0.38
N ALA A 134 25.54 -7.78 -0.80
CA ALA A 134 25.78 -8.80 -1.81
C ALA A 134 27.22 -8.72 -2.37
N GLU A 135 27.74 -7.51 -2.59
CA GLU A 135 29.13 -7.29 -2.98
C GLU A 135 30.10 -7.66 -1.83
N ALA A 136 29.79 -7.32 -0.58
CA ALA A 136 30.59 -7.77 0.56
C ALA A 136 30.60 -9.30 0.69
N GLN A 137 29.45 -9.96 0.49
CA GLN A 137 29.31 -11.42 0.56
C GLN A 137 29.96 -12.13 -0.64
N ALA A 138 29.93 -11.54 -1.84
CA ALA A 138 30.68 -12.02 -3.00
C ALA A 138 32.21 -11.85 -2.86
N ASN A 139 32.65 -10.88 -2.05
CA ASN A 139 34.06 -10.68 -1.69
C ASN A 139 34.50 -11.48 -0.44
N LEU A 140 33.60 -12.20 0.24
CA LEU A 140 33.95 -13.18 1.26
C LEU A 140 34.40 -14.48 0.59
N ASP A 141 35.67 -14.52 0.17
CA ASP A 141 36.35 -15.72 -0.35
C ASP A 141 36.59 -16.76 0.76
N ILE A 142 35.50 -17.37 1.25
CA ILE A 142 35.52 -18.40 2.29
C ILE A 142 36.21 -19.66 1.77
N ASP A 143 36.04 -20.00 0.49
CA ASP A 143 36.70 -21.16 -0.13
C ASP A 143 38.22 -20.94 -0.24
N GLY A 144 38.69 -19.75 -0.64
CA GLY A 144 40.09 -19.38 -0.64
C GLY A 144 40.69 -19.25 0.76
N ALA A 145 39.90 -18.81 1.74
CA ALA A 145 40.30 -18.83 3.15
C ALA A 145 40.46 -20.27 3.68
N LEU A 146 39.52 -21.17 3.36
CA LEU A 146 39.62 -22.60 3.67
C LEU A 146 40.85 -23.22 3.00
N ALA A 147 41.02 -23.02 1.69
CA ALA A 147 42.16 -23.53 0.93
C ALA A 147 43.50 -22.97 1.46
N GLY A 148 43.52 -21.73 1.93
CA GLY A 148 44.67 -21.12 2.60
C GLY A 148 44.99 -21.77 3.96
N VAL A 149 43.96 -22.11 4.75
CA VAL A 149 44.09 -22.84 6.02
C VAL A 149 44.53 -24.30 5.76
N GLU A 150 43.95 -24.99 4.79
CA GLU A 150 44.35 -26.35 4.40
C GLU A 150 45.78 -26.40 3.87
N ALA A 151 46.17 -25.47 2.99
CA ALA A 151 47.53 -25.35 2.49
C ALA A 151 48.52 -25.01 3.62
N GLY A 152 48.14 -24.11 4.54
CA GLY A 152 48.94 -23.78 5.72
C GLY A 152 49.10 -24.95 6.69
N ALA A 153 48.05 -25.75 6.90
CA ALA A 153 48.09 -26.97 7.69
C ALA A 153 48.96 -28.05 7.03
N ALA A 154 48.79 -28.26 5.72
CA ALA A 154 49.61 -29.19 4.94
C ALA A 154 51.09 -28.78 4.94
N ALA A 155 51.39 -27.49 4.84
CA ALA A 155 52.74 -26.94 4.93
C ALA A 155 53.35 -27.20 6.33
N ARG A 156 52.64 -26.90 7.42
CA ARG A 156 53.10 -27.20 8.78
C ARG A 156 53.26 -28.69 9.04
N VAL A 157 52.40 -29.55 8.48
CA VAL A 157 52.55 -31.02 8.58
C VAL A 157 53.76 -31.51 7.78
N ALA A 158 54.10 -30.89 6.65
CA ALA A 158 55.32 -31.18 5.90
C ALA A 158 56.59 -30.68 6.62
N GLU A 159 56.52 -29.49 7.24
CA GLU A 159 57.56 -28.90 8.08
C GLU A 159 57.86 -29.78 9.30
N VAL A 160 56.85 -30.12 10.10
CA VAL A 160 56.98 -31.01 11.27
C VAL A 160 57.46 -32.41 10.87
N ARG A 161 57.08 -32.93 9.68
CA ARG A 161 57.66 -34.19 9.16
C ARG A 161 59.13 -34.04 8.81
N SER A 162 59.53 -32.93 8.19
CA SER A 162 60.93 -32.62 7.88
C SER A 162 61.78 -32.47 9.16
N GLU A 163 61.26 -31.79 10.19
CA GLU A 163 61.89 -31.68 11.51
C GLU A 163 61.99 -33.05 12.20
N LEU A 164 60.91 -33.85 12.16
CA LEU A 164 60.89 -35.19 12.76
C LEU A 164 61.86 -36.16 12.05
N ASP A 165 61.96 -36.10 10.72
CA ASP A 165 62.90 -36.93 9.96
C ASP A 165 64.36 -36.43 10.09
N ALA A 166 64.57 -35.11 10.25
CA ALA A 166 65.88 -34.57 10.61
C ALA A 166 66.28 -34.94 12.05
N LEU A 167 65.35 -34.95 13.00
CA LEU A 167 65.57 -35.39 14.37
C LEU A 167 65.84 -36.90 14.42
N ARG A 168 65.06 -37.72 13.70
CA ARG A 168 65.34 -39.15 13.50
C ARG A 168 66.71 -39.38 12.90
N ALA A 169 67.13 -38.59 11.91
CA ALA A 169 68.46 -38.70 11.33
C ALA A 169 69.56 -38.36 12.36
N GLN A 170 69.37 -37.29 13.16
CA GLN A 170 70.30 -36.94 14.24
C GLN A 170 70.36 -38.01 15.33
N VAL A 171 69.23 -38.54 15.80
CA VAL A 171 69.23 -39.61 16.81
C VAL A 171 69.77 -40.91 16.23
N THR A 172 69.45 -41.27 14.99
CA THR A 172 70.04 -42.46 14.34
C THR A 172 71.57 -42.32 14.20
N GLU A 173 72.08 -41.11 13.98
CA GLU A 173 73.53 -40.84 13.97
C GLU A 173 74.14 -40.90 15.39
N LEU A 174 73.42 -40.38 16.40
CA LEU A 174 73.82 -40.41 17.81
C LEU A 174 73.76 -41.84 18.41
N GLU A 175 72.83 -42.67 17.95
CA GLU A 175 72.73 -44.11 18.22
C GLU A 175 73.79 -44.92 17.46
N ARG A 176 74.23 -44.42 16.30
CA ARG A 176 75.35 -45.00 15.53
C ARG A 176 76.72 -44.60 16.08
N GLN A 177 76.81 -43.62 16.97
CA GLN A 177 78.00 -43.45 17.82
C GLN A 177 78.03 -44.58 18.84
N PRO A 178 78.92 -45.57 18.70
CA PRO A 178 78.96 -46.66 19.64
C PRO A 178 79.60 -46.17 20.94
N ASN A 179 79.19 -46.73 22.08
CA ASN A 179 80.09 -46.82 23.22
C ASN A 179 81.36 -47.56 22.76
N ALA A 180 82.51 -47.40 23.43
CA ALA A 180 83.80 -47.92 22.95
C ALA A 180 83.80 -49.44 22.63
N ASP A 181 82.86 -50.17 23.24
CA ASP A 181 82.56 -51.60 23.14
C ASP A 181 81.75 -52.01 21.89
N GLY A 182 81.18 -51.07 21.14
CA GLY A 182 80.40 -51.32 19.92
C GLY A 182 78.88 -51.47 20.10
N THR A 183 78.34 -51.27 21.32
CA THR A 183 76.92 -51.51 21.64
C THR A 183 76.16 -50.25 22.06
N LEU A 184 74.86 -50.22 21.74
CA LEU A 184 73.90 -49.26 22.29
C LEU A 184 73.73 -49.45 23.81
N SER A 185 73.54 -48.33 24.52
CA SER A 185 73.21 -48.37 25.94
C SER A 185 71.75 -48.80 26.15
N PRO A 186 71.45 -49.69 27.11
CA PRO A 186 70.07 -50.01 27.49
C PRO A 186 69.24 -48.76 27.87
N THR A 187 69.90 -47.73 28.42
CA THR A 187 69.25 -46.46 28.79
C THR A 187 68.85 -45.62 27.57
N ALA A 188 69.56 -45.76 26.43
CA ALA A 188 69.21 -45.06 25.19
C ALA A 188 67.98 -45.69 24.52
N LEU A 189 67.95 -47.03 24.46
CA LEU A 189 66.79 -47.79 23.99
C LEU A 189 65.53 -47.46 24.79
N ALA A 190 65.63 -47.43 26.13
CA ALA A 190 64.51 -47.07 27.00
C ALA A 190 64.04 -45.61 26.82
N ALA A 191 64.94 -44.67 26.49
CA ALA A 191 64.56 -43.29 26.16
C ALA A 191 63.81 -43.24 24.81
N TYR A 192 64.30 -43.93 23.79
CA TYR A 192 63.69 -43.91 22.46
C TYR A 192 62.32 -44.63 22.43
N GLU A 193 62.12 -45.66 23.24
CA GLU A 193 60.80 -46.27 23.48
C GLU A 193 59.82 -45.28 24.14
N ALA A 194 60.29 -44.43 25.07
CA ALA A 194 59.49 -43.40 25.71
C ALA A 194 59.16 -42.23 24.75
N ASP A 195 60.13 -41.78 23.94
CA ASP A 195 59.92 -40.73 22.93
C ASP A 195 58.92 -41.18 21.85
N ILE A 196 59.00 -42.45 21.41
CA ILE A 196 58.04 -43.04 20.47
C ILE A 196 56.65 -43.19 21.11
N ALA A 197 56.55 -43.42 22.42
CA ALA A 197 55.26 -43.39 23.13
C ALA A 197 54.68 -41.97 23.17
N ALA A 198 55.47 -40.97 23.59
CA ALA A 198 55.05 -39.58 23.63
C ALA A 198 54.59 -39.04 22.26
N LEU A 199 55.32 -39.39 21.18
CA LEU A 199 54.93 -39.06 19.80
C LEU A 199 53.61 -39.70 19.38
N ARG A 200 53.31 -40.93 19.84
CA ARG A 200 52.01 -41.59 19.57
C ARG A 200 50.87 -40.92 20.33
N ASP A 201 51.09 -40.58 21.60
CA ASP A 201 50.11 -39.91 22.43
C ASP A 201 49.81 -38.48 21.91
N GLU A 202 50.83 -37.75 21.44
CA GLU A 202 50.64 -36.43 20.84
C GLU A 202 49.92 -36.51 19.48
N ILE A 203 50.25 -37.48 18.61
CA ILE A 203 49.50 -37.71 17.36
C ILE A 203 48.04 -38.03 17.66
N ALA A 204 47.76 -38.93 18.62
CA ALA A 204 46.38 -39.25 19.02
C ALA A 204 45.64 -38.02 19.59
N ALA A 205 46.32 -37.19 20.38
CA ALA A 205 45.77 -35.94 20.90
C ALA A 205 45.58 -34.87 19.80
N GLN A 206 46.37 -34.89 18.73
CA GLN A 206 46.19 -34.03 17.55
C GLN A 206 45.01 -34.50 16.69
N GLU A 207 44.88 -35.81 16.45
CA GLU A 207 43.72 -36.39 15.76
C GLU A 207 42.41 -36.07 16.48
N GLN A 208 42.37 -36.20 17.81
CA GLN A 208 41.21 -35.79 18.62
C GLN A 208 40.92 -34.28 18.52
N ARG A 209 41.95 -33.42 18.54
CA ARG A 209 41.79 -31.97 18.35
C ARG A 209 41.25 -31.62 16.96
N MET A 210 41.71 -32.30 15.90
CA MET A 210 41.19 -32.11 14.53
C MET A 210 39.75 -32.60 14.40
N GLN A 211 39.41 -33.76 14.97
CA GLN A 211 38.03 -34.28 14.97
C GLN A 211 37.07 -33.34 15.71
N ALA A 212 37.49 -32.78 16.87
CA ALA A 212 36.72 -31.79 17.60
C ALA A 212 36.51 -30.49 16.79
N LEU A 213 37.56 -29.98 16.12
CA LEU A 213 37.48 -28.78 15.28
C LEU A 213 36.56 -28.98 14.07
N VAL A 214 36.60 -30.14 13.42
CA VAL A 214 35.70 -30.48 12.30
C VAL A 214 34.25 -30.62 12.78
N ALA A 215 34.01 -31.18 13.96
CA ALA A 215 32.67 -31.27 14.55
C ALA A 215 32.09 -29.90 14.93
N ASP A 216 32.91 -29.02 15.53
CA ASP A 216 32.55 -27.65 15.89
C ASP A 216 32.26 -26.80 14.64
N ALA A 217 33.14 -26.85 13.63
CA ALA A 217 32.92 -26.17 12.35
C ALA A 217 31.67 -26.68 11.62
N ALA A 218 31.39 -27.98 11.66
CA ALA A 218 30.16 -28.54 11.08
C ALA A 218 28.89 -28.09 11.82
N ALA A 219 28.94 -27.95 13.15
CA ALA A 219 27.82 -27.43 13.93
C ALA A 219 27.57 -25.94 13.64
N GLN A 220 28.61 -25.11 13.62
CA GLN A 220 28.51 -23.68 13.29
C GLN A 220 28.04 -23.43 11.84
N LEU A 221 28.42 -24.30 10.90
CA LEU A 221 27.96 -24.26 9.51
C LEU A 221 26.45 -24.52 9.41
N GLU A 222 25.94 -25.49 10.16
CA GLU A 222 24.50 -25.82 10.16
C GLU A 222 23.68 -24.76 10.91
N GLU A 223 24.15 -24.26 12.05
CA GLU A 223 23.52 -23.13 12.76
C GLU A 223 23.45 -21.89 11.86
N THR A 224 24.52 -21.58 11.13
CA THR A 224 24.52 -20.46 10.15
C THR A 224 23.50 -20.66 9.03
N ARG A 225 23.26 -21.90 8.58
CA ARG A 225 22.21 -22.21 7.59
C ARG A 225 20.81 -22.05 8.15
N GLU A 226 20.54 -22.61 9.33
CA GLU A 226 19.24 -22.46 10.00
C GLU A 226 18.91 -20.97 10.25
N GLN A 227 19.92 -20.16 10.62
CA GLN A 227 19.76 -18.71 10.76
C GLN A 227 19.53 -18.02 9.41
N ALA A 228 20.27 -18.38 8.35
CA ALA A 228 20.07 -17.82 7.01
C ALA A 228 18.67 -18.13 6.46
N GLU A 229 18.21 -19.38 6.54
CA GLU A 229 16.87 -19.77 6.10
C GLU A 229 15.76 -19.04 6.89
N GLN A 230 15.93 -18.82 8.19
CA GLN A 230 15.01 -18.02 9.01
C GLN A 230 15.01 -16.54 8.61
N ILE A 231 16.17 -15.96 8.29
CA ILE A 231 16.29 -14.58 7.81
C ILE A 231 15.65 -14.44 6.43
N GLU A 232 15.88 -15.35 5.50
CA GLU A 232 15.26 -15.36 4.16
C GLU A 232 13.73 -15.47 4.24
N GLN A 233 13.21 -16.41 5.04
CA GLN A 233 11.76 -16.56 5.26
C GLN A 233 11.14 -15.30 5.89
N THR A 234 11.82 -14.70 6.87
CA THR A 234 11.36 -13.46 7.53
C THR A 234 11.40 -12.28 6.56
N ALA A 235 12.45 -12.14 5.75
CA ALA A 235 12.58 -11.08 4.75
C ALA A 235 11.54 -11.21 3.63
N ALA A 236 11.31 -12.42 3.12
CA ALA A 236 10.26 -12.69 2.12
C ALA A 236 8.86 -12.38 2.68
N GLY A 237 8.56 -12.80 3.93
CA GLY A 237 7.32 -12.45 4.61
C GLY A 237 7.14 -10.94 4.80
N ALA A 238 8.19 -10.23 5.20
CA ALA A 238 8.17 -8.78 5.36
C ALA A 238 7.99 -8.04 4.02
N ALA A 239 8.63 -8.51 2.94
CA ALA A 239 8.47 -7.96 1.60
C ALA A 239 7.04 -8.15 1.07
N ASN A 240 6.47 -9.34 1.22
CA ASN A 240 5.08 -9.61 0.83
C ASN A 240 4.08 -8.75 1.63
N ALA A 241 4.29 -8.60 2.94
CA ALA A 241 3.45 -7.73 3.77
C ALA A 241 3.59 -6.23 3.41
N ALA A 242 4.77 -5.79 2.97
CA ALA A 242 4.98 -4.43 2.45
C ALA A 242 4.26 -4.23 1.11
N ALA A 243 4.35 -5.20 0.19
CA ALA A 243 3.65 -5.17 -1.10
C ALA A 243 2.12 -5.16 -0.92
N ALA A 244 1.56 -6.00 -0.03
CA ALA A 244 0.14 -5.98 0.33
C ALA A 244 -0.33 -4.59 0.78
N ARG A 245 0.42 -3.96 1.69
CA ARG A 245 0.12 -2.62 2.22
C ARG A 245 0.23 -1.53 1.16
N ALA A 246 1.21 -1.62 0.25
CA ALA A 246 1.34 -0.69 -0.87
C ALA A 246 0.17 -0.80 -1.85
N ALA A 247 -0.18 -2.02 -2.28
CA ALA A 247 -1.32 -2.25 -3.18
C ALA A 247 -2.65 -1.83 -2.56
N LEU A 248 -2.89 -2.12 -1.27
CA LEU A 248 -4.08 -1.66 -0.56
C LEU A 248 -4.14 -0.12 -0.43
N ALA A 249 -3.00 0.55 -0.23
CA ALA A 249 -2.94 2.02 -0.21
C ALA A 249 -3.23 2.64 -1.59
N GLN A 250 -2.68 2.06 -2.66
CA GLN A 250 -2.96 2.49 -4.04
C GLN A 250 -4.44 2.31 -4.41
N ILE A 251 -5.06 1.17 -4.05
CA ILE A 251 -6.48 0.93 -4.29
C ILE A 251 -7.35 1.88 -3.46
N ARG A 252 -6.98 2.18 -2.20
CA ARG A 252 -7.69 3.20 -1.40
C ARG A 252 -7.64 4.58 -2.05
N ALA A 253 -6.47 5.04 -2.48
CA ALA A 253 -6.32 6.33 -3.18
C ALA A 253 -7.12 6.38 -4.50
N ALA A 254 -7.19 5.27 -5.24
CA ALA A 254 -8.02 5.16 -6.44
C ALA A 254 -9.52 5.21 -6.11
N VAL A 255 -9.97 4.51 -5.07
CA VAL A 255 -11.37 4.55 -4.57
C VAL A 255 -11.74 5.92 -3.99
N GLU A 256 -10.81 6.65 -3.41
CA GLU A 256 -11.00 8.03 -2.95
C GLU A 256 -11.13 9.02 -4.12
N SER A 257 -10.31 8.88 -5.16
CA SER A 257 -10.28 9.74 -6.35
C SER A 257 -11.25 9.32 -7.48
N GLY A 258 -11.88 8.16 -7.37
CA GLY A 258 -12.77 7.58 -8.38
C GLY A 258 -12.06 6.93 -9.57
N ALA A 259 -10.75 6.79 -9.53
CA ALA A 259 -9.94 6.24 -10.62
C ALA A 259 -10.05 4.70 -10.72
N PRO A 260 -9.86 4.13 -11.93
CA PRO A 260 -9.59 2.71 -12.12
C PRO A 260 -8.37 2.21 -11.32
N PHE A 261 -8.41 0.94 -10.90
CA PHE A 261 -7.38 0.30 -10.08
C PHE A 261 -7.04 -1.14 -10.50
N ASP A 262 -7.33 -1.52 -11.74
CA ASP A 262 -7.01 -2.84 -12.28
C ASP A 262 -5.52 -3.20 -12.11
N SER A 263 -4.64 -2.24 -12.40
CA SER A 263 -3.18 -2.33 -12.29
C SER A 263 -2.65 -2.67 -10.89
N ALA A 264 -3.42 -2.42 -9.83
CA ALA A 264 -3.05 -2.77 -8.45
C ALA A 264 -3.56 -4.17 -8.01
N LEU A 265 -4.48 -4.79 -8.77
CA LEU A 265 -4.99 -6.12 -8.44
C LEU A 265 -3.98 -7.27 -8.63
N PRO A 266 -3.02 -7.26 -9.58
CA PRO A 266 -1.97 -8.28 -9.66
C PRO A 266 -1.13 -8.35 -8.39
N ASP A 267 -0.66 -7.20 -7.90
CA ASP A 267 0.23 -7.10 -6.74
C ASP A 267 -0.50 -7.46 -5.45
N LEU A 268 -1.76 -7.01 -5.28
CA LEU A 268 -2.60 -7.46 -4.18
C LEU A 268 -2.80 -8.98 -4.22
N ARG A 269 -3.11 -9.55 -5.39
CA ARG A 269 -3.31 -11.01 -5.56
C ARG A 269 -2.05 -11.82 -5.27
N ALA A 270 -0.88 -11.30 -5.62
CA ALA A 270 0.40 -11.94 -5.30
C ALA A 270 0.65 -12.00 -3.78
N ALA A 271 0.18 -11.00 -3.03
CA ALA A 271 0.43 -10.90 -1.59
C ALA A 271 -0.64 -11.54 -0.69
N ILE A 272 -1.94 -11.48 -1.05
CA ILE A 272 -3.05 -12.04 -0.24
C ILE A 272 -3.77 -13.25 -0.86
N GLY A 273 -3.49 -13.59 -2.12
CA GLY A 273 -4.23 -14.63 -2.84
C GLY A 273 -5.61 -14.15 -3.32
N ASP A 274 -6.68 -14.69 -2.74
CA ASP A 274 -8.05 -14.46 -3.23
C ASP A 274 -8.54 -13.03 -2.95
N ILE A 275 -8.81 -12.28 -4.02
CA ILE A 275 -9.36 -10.92 -3.96
C ILE A 275 -10.90 -10.97 -3.92
N PRO A 276 -11.55 -10.22 -3.01
CA PRO A 276 -13.01 -10.07 -2.99
C PRO A 276 -13.63 -9.70 -4.35
N PRO A 277 -14.78 -10.28 -4.72
CA PRO A 277 -15.42 -10.03 -6.03
C PRO A 277 -16.01 -8.61 -6.17
N ALA A 278 -16.13 -7.83 -5.08
CA ALA A 278 -16.40 -6.40 -5.14
C ALA A 278 -15.27 -5.64 -5.86
N LEU A 279 -14.04 -5.78 -5.34
CA LEU A 279 -12.84 -5.17 -5.91
C LEU A 279 -12.61 -5.59 -7.36
N THR A 280 -12.74 -6.89 -7.66
CA THR A 280 -12.51 -7.40 -9.02
C THR A 280 -13.56 -6.91 -10.03
N ARG A 281 -14.81 -6.65 -9.61
CA ARG A 281 -15.84 -6.07 -10.50
C ARG A 281 -15.61 -4.59 -10.79
N ALA A 282 -15.17 -3.81 -9.79
CA ALA A 282 -15.08 -2.36 -9.89
C ALA A 282 -13.74 -1.84 -10.43
N ALA A 283 -12.66 -2.63 -10.35
CA ALA A 283 -11.33 -2.17 -10.73
C ALA A 283 -11.14 -1.62 -12.17
N PRO A 284 -11.84 -2.08 -13.22
CA PRO A 284 -11.68 -1.55 -14.57
C PRO A 284 -12.17 -0.11 -14.75
N ASP A 285 -13.27 0.24 -14.07
CA ASP A 285 -13.98 1.52 -14.25
C ASP A 285 -13.84 2.46 -13.03
N GLY A 286 -13.39 1.92 -11.89
CA GLY A 286 -13.37 2.62 -10.60
C GLY A 286 -14.69 2.49 -9.83
N VAL A 287 -14.89 3.36 -8.84
CA VAL A 287 -16.21 3.61 -8.22
C VAL A 287 -16.41 5.12 -8.06
N PRO A 288 -17.59 5.68 -8.32
CA PRO A 288 -17.85 7.12 -8.14
C PRO A 288 -17.44 7.60 -6.75
N THR A 289 -16.90 8.82 -6.66
CA THR A 289 -16.46 9.39 -5.37
C THR A 289 -17.65 9.64 -4.43
N LEU A 290 -17.37 9.91 -3.15
CA LEU A 290 -18.43 10.35 -2.24
C LEU A 290 -19.05 11.68 -2.71
N ASP A 291 -18.25 12.55 -3.33
CA ASP A 291 -18.67 13.87 -3.79
C ASP A 291 -19.51 13.75 -5.07
N ASP A 292 -19.19 12.82 -5.98
CA ASP A 292 -20.05 12.49 -7.14
C ASP A 292 -21.42 11.98 -6.68
N LEU A 293 -21.44 11.08 -5.68
CA LEU A 293 -22.68 10.55 -5.11
C LEU A 293 -23.48 11.66 -4.41
N GLN A 294 -22.82 12.62 -3.74
CA GLN A 294 -23.47 13.80 -3.16
C GLN A 294 -24.01 14.77 -4.22
N ALA A 295 -23.30 14.95 -5.34
CA ALA A 295 -23.72 15.82 -6.42
C ALA A 295 -24.90 15.24 -7.22
N ALA A 296 -24.94 13.91 -7.42
CA ALA A 296 -26.00 13.24 -8.16
C ALA A 296 -27.30 13.05 -7.34
N PHE A 297 -27.22 12.93 -6.01
CA PHE A 297 -28.37 12.60 -5.17
C PHE A 297 -29.53 13.62 -5.25
N PRO A 298 -29.33 14.96 -5.20
CA PRO A 298 -30.42 15.93 -5.23
C PRO A 298 -31.30 15.87 -6.48
N ASP A 299 -30.75 15.42 -7.62
CA ASP A 299 -31.47 15.37 -8.89
C ASP A 299 -32.29 14.09 -9.02
N ALA A 300 -31.73 12.95 -8.58
CA ALA A 300 -32.49 11.71 -8.44
C ALA A 300 -33.57 11.80 -7.34
N ALA A 301 -33.27 12.47 -6.22
CA ALA A 301 -34.24 12.72 -5.14
C ALA A 301 -35.42 13.61 -5.59
N ARG A 302 -35.18 14.62 -6.44
CA ARG A 302 -36.25 15.44 -7.03
C ARG A 302 -37.17 14.63 -7.96
N GLN A 303 -36.62 13.68 -8.72
CA GLN A 303 -37.38 12.76 -9.59
C GLN A 303 -38.19 11.76 -8.75
N ALA A 304 -37.55 11.09 -7.78
CA ALA A 304 -38.22 10.20 -6.83
C ALA A 304 -39.40 10.86 -6.12
N LEU A 305 -39.24 12.11 -5.66
CA LEU A 305 -40.29 12.86 -4.96
C LEU A 305 -41.43 13.31 -5.89
N SER A 306 -41.15 13.66 -7.15
CA SER A 306 -42.20 14.04 -8.11
C SER A 306 -43.06 12.83 -8.51
N VAL A 307 -42.44 11.66 -8.71
CA VAL A 307 -43.14 10.38 -8.93
C VAL A 307 -43.95 9.99 -7.69
N ALA A 308 -43.38 10.14 -6.49
CA ALA A 308 -44.11 9.87 -5.23
C ALA A 308 -45.39 10.71 -5.08
N ARG A 309 -45.36 11.99 -5.49
CA ARG A 309 -46.56 12.84 -5.50
C ARG A 309 -47.54 12.47 -6.62
N ALA A 310 -47.06 12.19 -7.82
CA ALA A 310 -47.90 11.83 -8.97
C ALA A 310 -48.72 10.55 -8.70
N GLU A 311 -48.13 9.56 -8.02
CA GLU A 311 -48.76 8.30 -7.64
C GLU A 311 -49.49 8.35 -6.27
N GLY A 312 -49.56 9.50 -5.60
CA GLY A 312 -50.26 9.67 -4.32
C GLY A 312 -49.61 8.96 -3.12
N VAL A 313 -48.34 8.57 -3.21
CA VAL A 313 -47.61 7.80 -2.17
C VAL A 313 -46.56 8.62 -1.40
N ALA A 314 -46.51 9.94 -1.62
CA ALA A 314 -45.53 10.83 -0.97
C ALA A 314 -45.67 10.93 0.56
N GLY A 315 -46.82 10.56 1.14
CA GLY A 315 -47.08 10.68 2.57
C GLY A 315 -47.21 12.14 3.06
N GLU A 316 -47.58 13.06 2.16
CA GLU A 316 -47.90 14.45 2.47
C GLU A 316 -49.43 14.62 2.66
N ASP A 317 -49.88 15.55 3.50
CA ASP A 317 -51.31 15.82 3.71
C ASP A 317 -52.00 16.33 2.43
N GLU A 318 -52.82 15.47 1.82
CA GLU A 318 -53.59 15.80 0.61
C GLU A 318 -54.67 16.87 0.90
N GLY A 319 -54.59 18.02 0.20
CA GLY A 319 -55.72 18.98 0.13
C GLY A 319 -55.46 20.40 0.64
N GLY A 320 -54.21 20.83 0.85
CA GLY A 320 -53.89 22.21 1.25
C GLY A 320 -53.58 23.15 0.08
N ILE A 321 -54.10 24.39 0.08
CA ILE A 321 -53.64 25.47 -0.84
C ILE A 321 -52.11 25.67 -0.73
N GLY A 322 -51.55 25.41 0.45
CA GLY A 322 -50.11 25.44 0.73
C GLY A 322 -49.30 24.23 0.23
N SER A 323 -49.89 23.23 -0.44
CA SER A 323 -49.11 22.29 -1.27
C SER A 323 -48.93 22.86 -2.67
N PHE A 324 -49.99 23.41 -3.29
CA PHE A 324 -49.94 23.98 -4.64
C PHE A 324 -48.88 25.10 -4.79
N LEU A 325 -48.70 25.96 -3.78
CA LEU A 325 -47.59 26.93 -3.79
C LEU A 325 -46.20 26.27 -3.64
N ARG A 326 -46.07 25.16 -2.89
CA ARG A 326 -44.82 24.38 -2.84
C ARG A 326 -44.50 23.72 -4.18
N GLU A 327 -45.52 23.19 -4.86
CA GLU A 327 -45.42 22.63 -6.21
C GLU A 327 -44.93 23.66 -7.23
N GLN A 328 -45.39 24.91 -7.14
CA GLN A 328 -45.02 25.98 -8.08
C GLN A 328 -43.68 26.66 -7.76
N PHE A 329 -43.26 26.73 -6.49
CA PHE A 329 -41.99 27.36 -6.10
C PHE A 329 -40.85 26.37 -5.81
N ASN A 330 -41.11 25.06 -5.83
CA ASN A 330 -40.14 23.98 -5.62
C ASN A 330 -39.22 24.19 -4.39
N VAL A 331 -39.78 24.76 -3.31
CA VAL A 331 -39.01 25.12 -2.11
C VAL A 331 -38.73 23.87 -1.27
N ARG A 332 -37.62 23.21 -1.59
CA ARG A 332 -37.03 22.16 -0.77
C ARG A 332 -36.72 22.70 0.64
N SER A 333 -37.11 21.94 1.67
CA SER A 333 -36.58 22.11 3.01
C SER A 333 -35.25 21.34 3.12
N VAL A 334 -34.18 22.00 3.57
CA VAL A 334 -32.81 21.43 3.58
C VAL A 334 -32.43 20.84 4.94
N GLU A 335 -33.30 20.99 5.94
CA GLU A 335 -33.16 20.44 7.28
C GLU A 335 -33.71 19.00 7.35
N PRO A 336 -33.12 18.11 8.18
CA PRO A 336 -33.69 16.79 8.46
C PRO A 336 -35.10 16.92 9.05
N ARG A 337 -36.03 16.11 8.56
CA ARG A 337 -37.41 16.05 9.04
C ARG A 337 -37.71 14.68 9.64
N ASP A 338 -38.34 14.70 10.81
CA ASP A 338 -38.97 13.51 11.40
C ASP A 338 -40.26 13.19 10.63
N GLY A 339 -40.44 11.93 10.23
CA GLY A 339 -41.64 11.48 9.51
C GLY A 339 -41.38 10.34 8.52
N GLU A 340 -42.47 9.71 8.08
CA GLU A 340 -42.47 8.60 7.11
C GLU A 340 -42.75 9.06 5.67
N SER A 341 -42.88 10.38 5.43
CA SER A 341 -43.07 10.94 4.09
C SER A 341 -41.81 10.83 3.23
N ALA A 342 -41.98 10.80 1.91
CA ALA A 342 -40.87 10.70 0.96
C ALA A 342 -39.88 11.87 1.11
N ASP A 343 -40.36 13.09 1.34
CA ASP A 343 -39.54 14.29 1.64
C ASP A 343 -38.69 14.10 2.92
N ALA A 344 -39.27 13.51 3.98
CA ALA A 344 -38.56 13.26 5.23
C ALA A 344 -37.48 12.18 5.07
N ILE A 345 -37.80 11.06 4.40
CA ILE A 345 -36.86 9.97 4.12
C ILE A 345 -35.70 10.46 3.23
N LEU A 346 -35.99 11.19 2.14
CA LEU A 346 -34.97 11.76 1.26
C LEU A 346 -34.09 12.80 1.99
N SER A 347 -34.67 13.61 2.88
CA SER A 347 -33.90 14.57 3.67
C SER A 347 -32.94 13.88 4.66
N ARG A 348 -33.38 12.80 5.32
CA ARG A 348 -32.50 11.99 6.19
C ARG A 348 -31.43 11.24 5.40
N ALA A 349 -31.77 10.67 4.24
CA ALA A 349 -30.81 10.03 3.35
C ALA A 349 -29.69 11.00 2.92
N GLU A 350 -30.02 12.24 2.52
CA GLU A 350 -29.00 13.22 2.17
C GLU A 350 -28.21 13.73 3.38
N ALA A 351 -28.83 13.86 4.56
CA ALA A 351 -28.13 14.20 5.79
C ALA A 351 -27.16 13.11 6.25
N ALA A 352 -27.47 11.83 5.97
CA ALA A 352 -26.54 10.72 6.13
C ALA A 352 -25.39 10.78 5.11
N LEU A 353 -25.72 11.01 3.83
CA LEU A 353 -24.77 11.07 2.72
C LEU A 353 -23.75 12.22 2.87
N ARG A 354 -24.21 13.44 3.18
CA ARG A 354 -23.35 14.59 3.51
C ARG A 354 -22.52 14.36 4.78
N GLY A 355 -23.00 13.49 5.68
CA GLY A 355 -22.27 13.03 6.85
C GLY A 355 -21.33 11.85 6.61
N GLY A 356 -21.08 11.47 5.35
CA GLY A 356 -20.22 10.35 4.95
C GLY A 356 -20.80 8.95 5.20
N ARG A 357 -22.00 8.84 5.76
CA ARG A 357 -22.61 7.55 6.16
C ARG A 357 -23.42 6.98 5.01
N LEU A 358 -22.72 6.50 3.99
CA LEU A 358 -23.31 5.96 2.76
C LEU A 358 -24.26 4.78 3.03
N THR A 359 -23.92 3.92 4.00
CA THR A 359 -24.76 2.78 4.40
C THR A 359 -26.07 3.21 5.05
N ASP A 360 -26.05 4.25 5.91
CA ASP A 360 -27.26 4.85 6.49
C ASP A 360 -28.15 5.45 5.37
N ALA A 361 -27.54 6.15 4.41
CA ALA A 361 -28.25 6.75 3.29
C ALA A 361 -28.93 5.70 2.39
N LEU A 362 -28.25 4.57 2.12
CA LEU A 362 -28.83 3.43 1.43
C LEU A 362 -29.99 2.79 2.21
N ALA A 363 -29.89 2.71 3.54
CA ALA A 363 -30.95 2.17 4.40
C ALA A 363 -32.20 3.07 4.44
N GLU A 364 -32.04 4.40 4.47
CA GLU A 364 -33.15 5.35 4.34
C GLU A 364 -33.80 5.25 2.95
N VAL A 365 -33.02 5.23 1.86
CA VAL A 365 -33.56 5.06 0.49
C VAL A 365 -34.31 3.74 0.33
N ALA A 366 -33.90 2.67 1.00
CA ALA A 366 -34.62 1.40 1.01
C ALA A 366 -36.03 1.51 1.63
N ALA A 367 -36.28 2.46 2.54
CA ALA A 367 -37.58 2.69 3.16
C ALA A 367 -38.57 3.45 2.25
N LEU A 368 -38.14 4.01 1.11
CA LEU A 368 -39.03 4.71 0.17
C LEU A 368 -40.07 3.78 -0.47
N PRO A 369 -41.25 4.32 -0.87
CA PRO A 369 -42.20 3.63 -1.74
C PRO A 369 -41.53 3.15 -3.04
N GLU A 370 -41.94 1.99 -3.54
CA GLU A 370 -41.28 1.31 -4.67
C GLU A 370 -41.14 2.19 -5.92
N VAL A 371 -42.20 2.94 -6.27
CA VAL A 371 -42.22 3.86 -7.42
C VAL A 371 -41.24 5.03 -7.27
N ALA A 372 -40.98 5.48 -6.04
CA ALA A 372 -39.99 6.52 -5.76
C ALA A 372 -38.57 5.95 -5.71
N ARG A 373 -38.40 4.69 -5.26
CA ARG A 373 -37.10 4.01 -5.22
C ARG A 373 -36.61 3.63 -6.63
N ALA A 374 -37.51 3.42 -7.59
CA ALA A 374 -37.16 3.15 -8.99
C ALA A 374 -36.32 4.28 -9.62
N GLU A 375 -36.69 5.54 -9.39
CA GLU A 375 -35.96 6.74 -9.85
C GLU A 375 -34.56 6.87 -9.22
N LEU A 376 -34.29 6.16 -8.12
CA LEU A 376 -33.00 6.09 -7.44
C LEU A 376 -32.20 4.82 -7.79
N SER A 377 -32.65 4.00 -8.74
CA SER A 377 -32.01 2.71 -9.07
C SER A 377 -30.57 2.84 -9.58
N GLU A 378 -30.27 3.85 -10.39
CA GLU A 378 -28.91 4.14 -10.87
C GLU A 378 -28.01 4.64 -9.73
N TRP A 379 -28.48 5.61 -8.96
CA TRP A 379 -27.74 6.17 -7.82
C TRP A 379 -27.48 5.11 -6.73
N THR A 380 -28.48 4.29 -6.39
CA THR A 380 -28.32 3.19 -5.43
C THR A 380 -27.39 2.11 -5.95
N GLY A 381 -27.36 1.84 -7.25
CA GLY A 381 -26.36 0.97 -7.88
C GLY A 381 -24.93 1.47 -7.66
N MET A 382 -24.67 2.75 -7.98
CA MET A 382 -23.36 3.39 -7.78
C MET A 382 -22.95 3.42 -6.30
N ALA A 383 -23.87 3.83 -5.42
CA ALA A 383 -23.65 3.88 -3.97
C ALA A 383 -23.37 2.48 -3.38
N THR A 384 -24.08 1.45 -3.83
CA THR A 384 -23.86 0.07 -3.40
C THR A 384 -22.50 -0.44 -3.89
N ALA A 385 -22.10 -0.16 -5.14
CA ALA A 385 -20.78 -0.53 -5.66
C ALA A 385 -19.64 0.10 -4.84
N ARG A 386 -19.77 1.37 -4.45
CA ARG A 386 -18.80 2.03 -3.54
C ARG A 386 -18.79 1.37 -2.16
N ALA A 387 -19.96 1.09 -1.57
CA ALA A 387 -20.07 0.46 -0.25
C ALA A 387 -19.48 -0.97 -0.21
N ASP A 388 -19.77 -1.79 -1.24
CA ASP A 388 -19.20 -3.12 -1.46
C ASP A 388 -17.66 -3.08 -1.47
N VAL A 389 -17.08 -2.10 -2.17
CA VAL A 389 -15.62 -1.94 -2.31
C VAL A 389 -14.97 -1.45 -1.02
N VAL A 390 -15.55 -0.46 -0.34
CA VAL A 390 -15.03 0.05 0.94
C VAL A 390 -15.07 -1.06 2.01
N SER A 391 -16.19 -1.76 2.14
CA SER A 391 -16.34 -2.90 3.07
C SER A 391 -15.32 -4.02 2.77
N ALA A 392 -15.08 -4.33 1.49
CA ALA A 392 -14.03 -5.28 1.10
C ALA A 392 -12.62 -4.81 1.51
N LEU A 393 -12.30 -3.52 1.38
CA LEU A 393 -11.00 -2.97 1.78
C LEU A 393 -10.82 -2.91 3.31
N GLU A 394 -11.88 -2.69 4.07
CA GLU A 394 -11.87 -2.75 5.54
C GLU A 394 -11.62 -4.19 6.01
N ALA A 395 -12.39 -5.14 5.48
CA ALA A 395 -12.27 -6.57 5.79
C ALA A 395 -10.88 -7.13 5.41
N LEU A 396 -10.28 -6.67 4.32
CA LEU A 396 -8.92 -7.03 3.95
C LEU A 396 -7.87 -6.45 4.90
N THR A 397 -8.04 -5.24 5.45
CA THR A 397 -7.09 -4.76 6.47
C THR A 397 -7.27 -5.46 7.82
N LEU A 398 -8.50 -5.81 8.21
CA LEU A 398 -8.77 -6.55 9.45
C LEU A 398 -8.24 -8.00 9.43
N SER A 399 -7.90 -8.55 8.26
CA SER A 399 -7.27 -9.87 8.11
C SER A 399 -5.73 -9.81 7.98
N GLN A 400 -5.11 -8.66 8.22
CA GLN A 400 -3.66 -8.41 8.10
C GLN A 400 -3.01 -7.89 9.40
N ASP A 401 -3.81 -7.74 10.47
CA ASP A 401 -3.41 -7.42 11.85
C ASP A 401 -3.65 -8.63 12.79
#